data_AF-A0A2M9HET1-F1
#
_entry.id   AF-A0A2M9HET1-F1
#
_cell.length_a   1.000
_cell.length_b   1.000
_cell.length_c   1.000
_cell.angle_alpha   90.00
_cell.angle_beta   90.00
_cell.angle_gamma   90.00
#
_symmetry.space_group_name_H-M   'P 1'
#
loop_
_entity.id
_entity.type
_entity.pdbx_description
1 polymer ?
#
loop_
_entity_poly.entity_id
_entity_poly.type
_entity_poly.pdbx_seq_one_letter_code
_entity_poly.pdbx_strand_id
1 'polypeptide(L)'
;MKMRKLFAGLAAAATLLGGMALGAGTANAAETITLNAGTHGVVQGHTFKVVELAKYLGTNSAEVQTTADRDTVVQAIKTATGKDVPANTDPLVWAQSGDLNGTGNPLFGDNSAFPWGSNAASRAFADALVNYAETNGTEATADAEPYELSVPEAGLYLIVDTTADATGTQKSLPIIVGTANTALKMTGEIDVKNQKTNVPPTKTVTGDTNGTVTVGDTLHYAIEGEVPSTTGLADDYTYVFKDYASAGLSINTAKTNIKVYAGDNANTLLADTEYTVDPADQTVTGNGTDATFTVTLTKDALDKLQGVAGQKLTVKYDATVTDDAKTNPVTNSAEVVNGGNSSGKGTPVTLYSNKFEFTKQWADGSTTGLEKAVFSLTDANGKTITASPDANGKVSFAGLENGTYEVSETTVAEGAQNVTGKFTVTLTYNEQTKTTDVQFADTPTSDPYDLVKFGANNTTATVTNVKSITQLPLTGAAGIAMFLVLAAVLGGAGAAVYAKSRRTSAALRA
;
A
#
# COMPACT_ATOMS: atom_id res chain seq x y z
N MET A 1 10.98 -30.59 9.17
CA MET A 1 11.96 -31.61 9.64
C MET A 1 11.47 -32.43 10.85
N LYS A 2 10.19 -32.33 11.27
CA LYS A 2 9.70 -32.90 12.54
C LYS A 2 9.11 -34.33 12.43
N MET A 3 8.36 -34.68 11.38
CA MET A 3 7.78 -36.05 11.26
C MET A 3 8.80 -37.16 10.94
N ARG A 4 9.95 -36.84 10.34
CA ARG A 4 11.00 -37.83 9.98
C ARG A 4 11.63 -38.55 11.19
N LYS A 5 11.40 -38.06 12.41
CA LYS A 5 12.09 -38.55 13.61
C LYS A 5 11.20 -39.40 14.52
N LEU A 6 9.98 -39.73 14.09
CA LEU A 6 9.02 -40.47 14.91
C LEU A 6 9.57 -41.85 15.34
N PHE A 7 10.39 -42.53 14.51
CA PHE A 7 10.86 -43.90 14.84
C PHE A 7 12.21 -44.30 14.23
N ALA A 8 13.29 -43.53 14.44
CA ALA A 8 14.64 -43.94 14.03
C ALA A 8 15.32 -44.97 14.98
N GLY A 9 14.55 -45.62 15.86
CA GLY A 9 15.10 -46.63 16.75
C GLY A 9 13.99 -47.41 17.45
N LEU A 10 13.63 -48.56 16.89
CA LEU A 10 13.62 -49.83 17.62
C LEU A 10 13.27 -50.98 16.67
N ALA A 11 14.24 -51.85 16.50
CA ALA A 11 14.07 -53.20 16.00
C ALA A 11 13.19 -54.00 16.98
N ALA A 12 12.39 -54.89 16.39
CA ALA A 12 11.66 -56.03 16.94
C ALA A 12 11.89 -56.42 18.42
N ALA A 13 10.79 -56.66 19.15
CA ALA A 13 10.55 -57.94 19.82
C ALA A 13 9.10 -58.08 20.33
N ALA A 14 8.60 -59.31 20.29
CA ALA A 14 7.31 -59.78 20.79
C ALA A 14 7.38 -60.29 22.25
N THR A 15 6.21 -60.52 22.86
CA THR A 15 5.90 -61.24 24.14
C THR A 15 6.26 -60.51 25.46
N LEU A 16 5.49 -60.49 26.57
CA LEU A 16 4.59 -61.48 27.21
C LEU A 16 3.68 -60.81 28.29
N LEU A 17 2.57 -61.47 28.64
CA LEU A 17 1.61 -61.16 29.72
C LEU A 17 2.21 -61.19 31.15
N GLY A 18 1.63 -60.40 32.07
CA GLY A 18 1.47 -60.78 33.49
C GLY A 18 1.68 -59.67 34.54
N GLY A 19 0.63 -59.37 35.32
CA GLY A 19 0.75 -58.74 36.65
C GLY A 19 -0.26 -57.64 36.96
N MET A 20 -1.36 -58.01 37.64
CA MET A 20 -2.29 -57.08 38.30
C MET A 20 -1.62 -56.31 39.45
N ALA A 21 -1.95 -55.02 39.62
CA ALA A 21 -2.10 -54.39 40.94
C ALA A 21 -3.01 -53.16 40.86
N LEU A 22 -3.92 -53.08 41.84
CA LEU A 22 -5.06 -52.16 41.96
C LEU A 22 -4.67 -50.80 42.57
N GLY A 23 -5.36 -49.74 42.14
CA GLY A 23 -5.98 -48.78 43.05
C GLY A 23 -5.21 -47.53 43.47
N ALA A 24 -5.32 -46.47 42.68
CA ALA A 24 -5.53 -45.10 43.16
C ALA A 24 -6.07 -44.29 41.98
N GLY A 25 -7.28 -43.76 42.09
CA GLY A 25 -7.78 -42.79 41.12
C GLY A 25 -7.00 -41.49 41.31
N THR A 26 -5.82 -41.40 40.70
CA THR A 26 -5.19 -40.12 40.45
C THR A 26 -6.08 -39.41 39.45
N ALA A 27 -6.57 -38.23 39.81
CA ALA A 27 -6.99 -37.29 38.78
C ALA A 27 -5.71 -37.00 37.97
N ASN A 28 -5.51 -37.72 36.86
CA ASN A 28 -4.43 -37.40 35.94
C ASN A 28 -4.72 -35.97 35.46
N ALA A 29 -3.75 -35.06 35.63
CA ALA A 29 -3.86 -33.74 35.04
C ALA A 29 -4.07 -33.94 33.53
N ALA A 30 -5.07 -33.28 32.96
CA ALA A 30 -5.27 -33.31 31.52
C ALA A 30 -3.99 -32.83 30.83
N GLU A 31 -3.62 -33.50 29.75
CA GLU A 31 -2.49 -33.09 28.91
C GLU A 31 -2.93 -31.90 28.06
N THR A 32 -1.98 -31.12 27.54
CA THR A 32 -2.29 -29.96 26.69
C THR A 32 -1.58 -30.01 25.35
N ILE A 33 -2.22 -29.36 24.37
CA ILE A 33 -1.65 -29.02 23.08
C ILE A 33 -1.82 -27.52 22.88
N THR A 34 -0.72 -26.79 22.70
CA THR A 34 -0.74 -25.34 22.46
C THR A 34 -0.99 -25.07 20.98
N LEU A 35 -2.08 -24.36 20.68
CA LEU A 35 -2.40 -23.85 19.35
C LEU A 35 -1.95 -22.40 19.23
N ASN A 36 -1.01 -22.15 18.32
CA ASN A 36 -0.46 -20.83 18.04
C ASN A 36 -1.02 -20.29 16.71
N ALA A 37 -1.20 -18.97 16.61
CA ALA A 37 -1.57 -18.34 15.34
C ALA A 37 -0.44 -18.36 14.30
N GLY A 38 0.81 -18.49 14.74
CA GLY A 38 1.98 -18.32 13.88
C GLY A 38 2.02 -16.93 13.23
N THR A 39 2.65 -16.82 12.06
CA THR A 39 2.78 -15.54 11.32
C THR A 39 1.50 -15.15 10.57
N HIS A 40 0.75 -16.13 10.04
CA HIS A 40 -0.35 -15.87 9.11
C HIS A 40 -1.74 -16.17 9.68
N GLY A 41 -1.83 -17.07 10.66
CA GLY A 41 -3.07 -17.66 11.12
C GLY A 41 -3.83 -16.86 12.18
N VAL A 42 -4.93 -17.45 12.60
CA VAL A 42 -5.83 -16.98 13.66
C VAL A 42 -6.35 -18.21 14.41
N VAL A 43 -6.28 -18.19 15.72
CA VAL A 43 -6.77 -19.25 16.62
C VAL A 43 -8.04 -18.81 17.33
N GLN A 44 -8.09 -17.59 17.85
CA GLN A 44 -9.21 -17.09 18.64
C GLN A 44 -10.47 -16.99 17.79
N GLY A 45 -11.59 -17.41 18.37
CA GLY A 45 -12.88 -17.47 17.70
C GLY A 45 -13.08 -18.71 16.83
N HIS A 46 -12.04 -19.53 16.62
CA HIS A 46 -12.19 -20.81 15.93
C HIS A 46 -12.69 -21.91 16.86
N THR A 47 -13.56 -22.77 16.33
CA THR A 47 -14.07 -23.97 16.98
C THR A 47 -13.44 -25.20 16.32
N PHE A 48 -12.88 -26.08 17.13
CA PHE A 48 -12.20 -27.28 16.70
C PHE A 48 -12.89 -28.55 17.20
N LYS A 49 -12.90 -29.59 16.37
CA LYS A 49 -13.13 -30.98 16.75
C LYS A 49 -11.81 -31.70 16.95
N VAL A 50 -11.66 -32.32 18.10
CA VAL A 50 -10.40 -32.94 18.55
C VAL A 50 -10.65 -34.40 18.87
N VAL A 51 -9.95 -35.30 18.19
CA VAL A 51 -10.06 -36.75 18.40
C VAL A 51 -8.69 -37.37 18.60
N GLU A 52 -8.58 -38.27 19.56
CA GLU A 52 -7.38 -39.07 19.77
C GLU A 52 -7.24 -40.09 18.63
N LEU A 53 -6.07 -40.13 18.00
CA LEU A 53 -5.72 -41.14 17.01
C LEU A 53 -4.91 -42.29 17.63
N ALA A 54 -4.03 -41.96 18.56
CA ALA A 54 -3.17 -42.90 19.25
C ALA A 54 -2.74 -42.39 20.62
N LYS A 55 -2.42 -43.30 21.54
CA LYS A 55 -1.85 -42.99 22.85
C LYS A 55 -0.37 -43.33 22.93
N TYR A 56 0.35 -42.66 23.83
CA TYR A 56 1.72 -43.02 24.20
C TYR A 56 1.70 -44.08 25.31
N LEU A 57 2.43 -45.19 25.10
CA LEU A 57 2.49 -46.29 26.08
C LEU A 57 3.54 -45.99 27.15
N GLY A 58 3.16 -45.10 28.08
CA GLY A 58 3.97 -44.67 29.21
C GLY A 58 4.52 -43.24 29.06
N THR A 59 4.91 -42.65 30.19
CA THR A 59 5.42 -41.27 30.25
C THR A 59 6.69 -41.11 29.42
N ASN A 60 6.67 -40.19 28.45
CA ASN A 60 7.78 -39.96 27.51
C ASN A 60 8.24 -41.22 26.76
N SER A 61 7.34 -42.18 26.53
CA SER A 61 7.64 -43.38 25.73
C SER A 61 7.66 -43.05 24.24
N ALA A 62 8.52 -43.73 23.48
CA ALA A 62 8.44 -43.75 22.03
C ALA A 62 7.39 -44.75 21.53
N GLU A 63 6.85 -45.60 22.39
CA GLU A 63 5.85 -46.59 22.00
C GLU A 63 4.47 -45.92 21.82
N VAL A 64 3.84 -46.18 20.68
CA VAL A 64 2.54 -45.60 20.29
C VAL A 64 1.57 -46.72 19.96
N GLN A 65 0.31 -46.57 20.36
CA GLN A 65 -0.77 -47.49 20.01
C GLN A 65 -1.94 -46.72 19.42
N THR A 66 -2.38 -47.09 18.23
CA THR A 66 -3.60 -46.56 17.61
C THR A 66 -4.80 -46.86 18.51
N THR A 67 -5.52 -45.82 18.90
CA THR A 67 -6.75 -45.90 19.71
C THR A 67 -8.00 -45.61 18.89
N ALA A 68 -7.87 -44.85 17.80
CA ALA A 68 -8.94 -44.63 16.84
C ALA A 68 -9.40 -45.93 16.16
N ASP A 69 -10.59 -45.86 15.54
CA ASP A 69 -11.15 -46.98 14.79
C ASP A 69 -10.16 -47.49 13.73
N ARG A 70 -9.75 -48.75 13.86
CA ARG A 70 -8.69 -49.34 13.05
C ARG A 70 -9.02 -49.26 11.56
N ASP A 71 -10.23 -49.66 11.18
CA ASP A 71 -10.62 -49.77 9.78
C ASP A 71 -10.65 -48.39 9.12
N THR A 72 -11.14 -47.38 9.85
CA THR A 72 -11.08 -45.97 9.44
C THR A 72 -9.64 -45.51 9.20
N VAL A 73 -8.72 -45.77 10.13
CA VAL A 73 -7.31 -45.37 9.98
C VAL A 73 -6.63 -46.12 8.81
N VAL A 74 -6.88 -47.42 8.66
CA VAL A 74 -6.37 -48.22 7.54
C VAL A 74 -6.88 -47.67 6.21
N GLN A 75 -8.17 -47.35 6.12
CA GLN A 75 -8.77 -46.77 4.93
C GLN A 75 -8.20 -45.38 4.62
N ALA A 76 -7.99 -44.53 5.63
CA ALA A 76 -7.36 -43.23 5.46
C ALA A 76 -5.92 -43.36 4.93
N ILE A 77 -5.13 -44.30 5.45
CA ILE A 77 -3.78 -44.59 4.94
C ILE A 77 -3.84 -45.06 3.48
N LYS A 78 -4.79 -45.94 3.15
CA LYS A 78 -4.99 -46.42 1.78
C LYS A 78 -5.37 -45.29 0.83
N THR A 79 -6.31 -44.42 1.21
CA THR A 79 -6.69 -43.23 0.45
C THR A 79 -5.49 -42.32 0.20
N ALA A 80 -4.65 -42.12 1.22
CA ALA A 80 -3.52 -41.21 1.15
C ALA A 80 -2.31 -41.74 0.35
N THR A 81 -2.11 -43.06 0.33
CA THR A 81 -0.85 -43.67 -0.13
C THR A 81 -1.03 -44.75 -1.19
N GLY A 82 -2.27 -45.23 -1.40
CA GLY A 82 -2.57 -46.39 -2.22
C GLY A 82 -2.11 -47.74 -1.65
N LYS A 83 -1.56 -47.76 -0.42
CA LYS A 83 -0.99 -48.97 0.18
C LYS A 83 -1.96 -49.63 1.16
N ASP A 84 -1.97 -50.96 1.15
CA ASP A 84 -2.69 -51.77 2.13
C ASP A 84 -1.84 -51.96 3.40
N VAL A 85 -2.45 -51.70 4.55
CA VAL A 85 -1.84 -51.97 5.85
C VAL A 85 -1.87 -53.49 6.10
N PRO A 86 -0.73 -54.12 6.47
CA PRO A 86 -0.72 -55.53 6.82
C PRO A 86 -1.71 -55.91 7.92
N ALA A 87 -2.23 -57.13 7.83
CA ALA A 87 -3.06 -57.69 8.89
C ALA A 87 -2.24 -57.80 10.19
N ASN A 88 -2.89 -57.57 11.33
CA ASN A 88 -2.31 -57.72 12.67
C ASN A 88 -1.14 -56.77 13.02
N THR A 89 -0.91 -55.70 12.26
CA THR A 89 0.03 -54.62 12.63
C THR A 89 -0.72 -53.37 13.05
N ASP A 90 -0.19 -52.59 14.00
CA ASP A 90 -0.74 -51.27 14.31
C ASP A 90 -0.61 -50.34 13.08
N PRO A 91 -1.69 -49.69 12.63
CA PRO A 91 -1.70 -48.99 11.34
C PRO A 91 -0.86 -47.71 11.34
N LEU A 92 -0.88 -46.93 12.44
CA LEU A 92 -0.09 -45.71 12.54
C LEU A 92 1.40 -46.02 12.75
N VAL A 93 1.71 -47.04 13.56
CA VAL A 93 3.10 -47.51 13.71
C VAL A 93 3.62 -48.02 12.37
N TRP A 94 2.84 -48.83 11.65
CA TRP A 94 3.21 -49.33 10.33
C TRP A 94 3.50 -48.17 9.35
N ALA A 95 2.58 -47.21 9.25
CA ALA A 95 2.72 -46.08 8.33
C ALA A 95 3.98 -45.24 8.60
N GLN A 96 4.43 -45.18 9.86
CA GLN A 96 5.54 -44.33 10.27
C GLN A 96 6.88 -45.06 10.41
N SER A 97 6.89 -46.38 10.52
CA SER A 97 8.08 -47.17 10.85
C SER A 97 9.15 -47.27 9.76
N GLY A 98 8.88 -46.87 8.51
CA GLY A 98 9.84 -46.86 7.40
C GLY A 98 10.34 -48.23 6.91
N ASP A 99 10.75 -49.13 7.80
CA ASP A 99 11.21 -50.49 7.49
C ASP A 99 10.05 -51.49 7.35
N LEU A 100 8.98 -51.38 8.15
CA LEU A 100 7.81 -52.28 8.01
C LEU A 100 7.00 -52.00 6.74
N ASN A 101 7.25 -50.88 6.05
CA ASN A 101 6.60 -50.55 4.79
C ASN A 101 7.44 -50.91 3.55
N GLY A 102 8.61 -51.54 3.74
CA GLY A 102 9.48 -52.02 2.66
C GLY A 102 10.21 -50.93 1.87
N THR A 103 10.13 -49.66 2.26
CA THR A 103 10.73 -48.52 1.52
C THR A 103 11.83 -47.77 2.29
N GLY A 104 12.07 -48.13 3.56
CA GLY A 104 13.03 -47.48 4.46
C GLY A 104 12.65 -46.07 4.88
N ASN A 105 11.48 -45.56 4.47
CA ASN A 105 11.06 -44.17 4.71
C ASN A 105 9.62 -44.11 5.25
N PRO A 106 9.32 -43.25 6.24
CA PRO A 106 7.94 -43.02 6.70
C PRO A 106 7.00 -42.64 5.53
N LEU A 107 5.75 -43.09 5.56
CA LEU A 107 4.74 -42.76 4.54
C LEU A 107 4.30 -41.29 4.62
N PHE A 108 4.37 -40.71 5.82
CA PHE A 108 3.93 -39.36 6.10
C PHE A 108 5.12 -38.45 6.44
N GLY A 109 5.01 -37.21 5.97
CA GLY A 109 5.99 -36.16 6.17
C GLY A 109 5.41 -34.91 6.82
N ASP A 110 6.31 -33.95 7.01
CA ASP A 110 6.01 -32.67 7.66
C ASP A 110 5.24 -31.73 6.73
N ASN A 111 4.29 -30.99 7.30
CA ASN A 111 3.49 -29.93 6.65
C ASN A 111 3.31 -28.74 7.61
N SER A 112 4.29 -28.47 8.48
CA SER A 112 4.21 -27.36 9.45
C SER A 112 4.54 -26.00 8.82
N ALA A 113 5.31 -25.95 7.73
CA ALA A 113 5.68 -24.71 7.08
C ALA A 113 4.61 -24.24 6.10
N PHE A 114 4.34 -22.94 6.08
CA PHE A 114 3.53 -22.28 5.04
C PHE A 114 4.15 -22.53 3.65
N PRO A 115 3.38 -22.83 2.58
CA PRO A 115 1.91 -22.83 2.47
C PRO A 115 1.21 -24.15 2.87
N TRP A 116 1.87 -25.00 3.68
CA TRP A 116 1.35 -26.27 4.23
C TRP A 116 1.11 -27.43 3.23
N GLY A 117 1.64 -27.30 2.02
CA GLY A 117 1.50 -28.30 0.94
C GLY A 117 2.72 -29.23 0.73
N SER A 118 3.69 -29.28 1.64
CA SER A 118 4.99 -29.95 1.39
C SER A 118 4.96 -31.48 1.24
N ASN A 119 3.91 -32.14 1.73
CA ASN A 119 3.71 -33.59 1.62
C ASN A 119 2.23 -33.91 1.37
N ALA A 120 1.92 -34.34 0.15
CA ALA A 120 0.56 -34.64 -0.29
C ALA A 120 -0.07 -35.82 0.48
N ALA A 121 0.68 -36.88 0.76
CA ALA A 121 0.17 -38.05 1.49
C ALA A 121 -0.27 -37.69 2.91
N SER A 122 0.50 -36.86 3.63
CA SER A 122 0.11 -36.35 4.95
C SER A 122 -1.11 -35.43 4.93
N ARG A 123 -1.42 -34.80 3.78
CA ARG A 123 -2.67 -34.05 3.60
C ARG A 123 -3.84 -34.97 3.35
N ALA A 124 -3.74 -35.78 2.31
CA ALA A 124 -4.76 -36.77 2.01
C ALA A 124 -5.11 -37.66 3.21
N PHE A 125 -4.13 -38.01 4.07
CA PHE A 125 -4.38 -38.79 5.28
C PHE A 125 -5.23 -38.06 6.32
N ALA A 126 -4.88 -36.81 6.65
CA ALA A 126 -5.68 -36.06 7.62
C ALA A 126 -7.04 -35.65 7.05
N ASP A 127 -7.09 -35.32 5.75
CA ASP A 127 -8.34 -34.97 5.06
C ASP A 127 -9.30 -36.17 5.06
N ALA A 128 -8.79 -37.38 4.83
CA ALA A 128 -9.58 -38.62 4.91
C ALA A 128 -10.12 -38.93 6.33
N LEU A 129 -9.58 -38.29 7.38
CA LEU A 129 -10.02 -38.47 8.76
C LEU A 129 -10.94 -37.33 9.26
N VAL A 130 -11.24 -36.32 8.43
CA VAL A 130 -12.07 -35.17 8.84
C VAL A 130 -13.44 -35.61 9.38
N ASN A 131 -14.18 -36.40 8.60
CA ASN A 131 -15.51 -36.88 9.02
C ASN A 131 -15.46 -37.71 10.30
N TYR A 132 -14.36 -38.46 10.53
CA TYR A 132 -14.16 -39.22 11.75
C TYR A 132 -14.01 -38.29 12.96
N ALA A 133 -13.22 -37.22 12.84
CA ALA A 133 -13.07 -36.22 13.89
C ALA A 133 -14.36 -35.42 14.12
N GLU A 134 -15.10 -35.06 13.08
CA GLU A 134 -16.38 -34.34 13.24
C GLU A 134 -17.41 -35.18 14.01
N THR A 135 -17.43 -36.50 13.77
CA THR A 135 -18.36 -37.43 14.41
C THR A 135 -17.95 -37.80 15.83
N ASN A 136 -16.66 -38.05 16.08
CA ASN A 136 -16.18 -38.64 17.33
C ASN A 136 -15.40 -37.66 18.21
N GLY A 137 -15.04 -36.50 17.68
CA GLY A 137 -14.19 -35.52 18.35
C GLY A 137 -14.94 -34.72 19.40
N THR A 138 -14.22 -34.35 20.45
CA THR A 138 -14.67 -33.36 21.44
C THR A 138 -14.51 -31.97 20.84
N GLU A 139 -15.50 -31.11 21.09
CA GLU A 139 -15.48 -29.74 20.60
C GLU A 139 -14.76 -28.82 21.58
N ALA A 140 -13.94 -27.91 21.06
CA ALA A 140 -13.25 -26.88 21.81
C ALA A 140 -13.25 -25.58 21.01
N THR A 141 -13.69 -24.48 21.62
CA THR A 141 -13.65 -23.15 21.00
C THR A 141 -12.55 -22.34 21.66
N ALA A 142 -11.65 -21.82 20.84
CA ALA A 142 -10.55 -21.00 21.30
C ALA A 142 -11.03 -19.59 21.65
N ASP A 143 -10.82 -19.18 22.89
CA ASP A 143 -11.17 -17.87 23.43
C ASP A 143 -9.96 -16.92 23.55
N ALA A 144 -8.75 -17.42 23.31
CA ALA A 144 -7.50 -16.68 23.36
C ALA A 144 -6.50 -17.13 22.28
N GLU A 145 -5.45 -16.34 22.06
CA GLU A 145 -4.27 -16.73 21.28
C GLU A 145 -2.99 -16.47 22.10
N PRO A 146 -2.13 -17.48 22.34
CA PRO A 146 -2.32 -18.89 21.99
C PRO A 146 -3.45 -19.55 22.80
N TYR A 147 -3.96 -20.68 22.31
CA TYR A 147 -5.00 -21.47 22.98
C TYR A 147 -4.44 -22.79 23.50
N GLU A 148 -4.62 -23.05 24.79
CA GLU A 148 -4.24 -24.31 25.43
C GLU A 148 -5.39 -25.31 25.31
N LEU A 149 -5.29 -26.21 24.34
CA LEU A 149 -6.28 -27.25 24.12
C LEU A 149 -6.05 -28.40 25.10
N SER A 150 -7.03 -28.63 25.99
CA SER A 150 -7.02 -29.74 26.94
C SER A 150 -7.39 -31.06 26.27
N VAL A 151 -6.59 -32.10 26.48
CA VAL A 151 -6.80 -33.45 25.95
C VAL A 151 -6.68 -34.50 27.08
N PRO A 152 -7.41 -35.63 26.99
CA PRO A 152 -7.56 -36.54 28.13
C PRO A 152 -6.30 -37.31 28.51
N GLU A 153 -5.46 -37.69 27.54
CA GLU A 153 -4.26 -38.51 27.75
C GLU A 153 -3.11 -38.06 26.84
N ALA A 154 -1.90 -38.54 27.11
CA ALA A 154 -0.75 -38.25 26.27
C ALA A 154 -0.81 -39.07 24.98
N GLY A 155 -0.80 -38.42 23.83
CA GLY A 155 -1.07 -39.09 22.57
C GLY A 155 -0.95 -38.22 21.33
N LEU A 156 -1.30 -38.83 20.19
CA LEU A 156 -1.44 -38.20 18.89
C LEU A 156 -2.91 -37.90 18.63
N TYR A 157 -3.19 -36.66 18.25
CA TYR A 157 -4.53 -36.13 18.03
C TYR A 157 -4.70 -35.60 16.61
N LEU A 158 -5.92 -35.68 16.11
CA LEU A 158 -6.38 -34.95 14.95
C LEU A 158 -7.28 -33.80 15.40
N ILE A 159 -6.96 -32.61 14.91
CA ILE A 159 -7.65 -31.35 15.16
C ILE A 159 -8.24 -30.88 13.83
N VAL A 160 -9.56 -30.69 13.79
CA VAL A 160 -10.32 -30.24 12.61
C VAL A 160 -11.04 -28.95 12.97
N ASP A 161 -10.86 -27.92 12.17
CA ASP A 161 -11.56 -26.66 12.34
C ASP A 161 -12.98 -26.74 11.75
N THR A 162 -13.97 -26.63 12.62
CA THR A 162 -15.40 -26.71 12.29
C THR A 162 -16.11 -25.37 12.39
N THR A 163 -15.37 -24.27 12.51
CA THR A 163 -15.93 -22.92 12.65
C THR A 163 -16.94 -22.62 11.55
N ALA A 164 -18.18 -22.31 11.93
CA ALA A 164 -19.19 -21.84 10.98
C ALA A 164 -18.85 -20.40 10.58
N ASP A 165 -18.73 -20.14 9.27
CA ASP A 165 -18.54 -18.81 8.69
C ASP A 165 -17.44 -17.96 9.36
N ALA A 166 -16.19 -18.42 9.21
CA ALA A 166 -15.02 -17.69 9.71
C ALA A 166 -14.93 -16.31 9.04
N THR A 167 -14.98 -15.23 9.84
CA THR A 167 -14.93 -13.86 9.34
C THR A 167 -13.48 -13.36 9.32
N GLY A 168 -13.01 -12.90 8.15
CA GLY A 168 -11.66 -12.35 8.01
C GLY A 168 -10.51 -13.35 8.16
N THR A 169 -10.82 -14.64 8.15
CA THR A 169 -9.88 -15.75 8.14
C THR A 169 -10.51 -16.92 7.38
N GLN A 170 -9.75 -17.99 7.18
CA GLN A 170 -10.26 -19.25 6.63
C GLN A 170 -10.22 -20.36 7.68
N LYS A 171 -10.92 -21.47 7.42
CA LYS A 171 -10.78 -22.67 8.24
C LYS A 171 -9.35 -23.18 8.19
N SER A 172 -8.83 -23.63 9.34
CA SER A 172 -7.55 -24.33 9.38
C SER A 172 -7.65 -25.67 8.67
N LEU A 173 -6.63 -26.01 7.90
CA LEU A 173 -6.47 -27.37 7.38
C LEU A 173 -6.40 -28.37 8.55
N PRO A 174 -6.83 -29.64 8.36
CA PRO A 174 -6.78 -30.66 9.41
C PRO A 174 -5.36 -30.88 9.94
N ILE A 175 -5.16 -30.80 11.25
CA ILE A 175 -3.84 -30.89 11.90
C ILE A 175 -3.72 -32.20 12.65
N ILE A 176 -2.69 -32.98 12.34
CA ILE A 176 -2.26 -34.09 13.17
C ILE A 176 -1.07 -33.62 14.00
N VAL A 177 -1.22 -33.65 15.32
CA VAL A 177 -0.25 -33.16 16.31
C VAL A 177 -0.33 -34.07 17.53
N GLY A 178 0.74 -34.20 18.29
CA GLY A 178 0.73 -34.95 19.54
C GLY A 178 1.19 -34.09 20.69
N THR A 179 0.85 -34.54 21.89
CA THR A 179 1.24 -33.89 23.15
C THR A 179 2.76 -33.88 23.32
N ALA A 180 3.26 -33.09 24.26
CA ALA A 180 4.70 -33.01 24.53
C ALA A 180 5.28 -34.40 24.86
N ASN A 181 6.31 -34.80 24.13
CA ASN A 181 6.97 -36.09 24.31
C ASN A 181 8.44 -35.98 23.91
N THR A 182 9.33 -36.12 24.89
CA THR A 182 10.77 -35.94 24.68
C THR A 182 11.41 -37.07 23.86
N ALA A 183 10.92 -38.31 23.98
CA ALA A 183 11.42 -39.44 23.20
C ALA A 183 11.07 -39.30 21.72
N LEU A 184 9.88 -38.80 21.41
CA LEU A 184 9.40 -38.52 20.05
C LEU A 184 9.81 -37.12 19.54
N LYS A 185 10.45 -36.30 20.38
CA LYS A 185 10.85 -34.91 20.10
C LYS A 185 9.66 -34.04 19.69
N MET A 186 8.52 -34.26 20.34
CA MET A 186 7.29 -33.50 20.16
C MET A 186 7.20 -32.45 21.27
N THR A 187 6.86 -31.22 20.88
CA THR A 187 6.77 -30.09 21.82
C THR A 187 5.38 -29.94 22.42
N GLY A 188 4.35 -30.59 21.86
CA GLY A 188 2.96 -30.31 22.22
C GLY A 188 2.44 -29.01 21.63
N GLU A 189 3.16 -28.40 20.68
CA GLU A 189 2.83 -27.09 20.13
C GLU A 189 2.69 -27.15 18.61
N ILE A 190 1.74 -26.40 18.06
CA ILE A 190 1.55 -26.29 16.61
C ILE A 190 0.99 -24.93 16.21
N ASP A 191 1.48 -24.39 15.11
CA ASP A 191 0.84 -23.25 14.45
C ASP A 191 -0.36 -23.76 13.65
N VAL A 192 -1.52 -23.11 13.80
CA VAL A 192 -2.70 -23.45 13.00
C VAL A 192 -2.44 -23.20 11.51
N LYS A 193 -3.17 -23.93 10.67
CA LYS A 193 -2.95 -23.97 9.22
C LYS A 193 -4.07 -23.23 8.49
N ASN A 194 -4.36 -22.03 8.97
CA ASN A 194 -5.20 -21.04 8.32
C ASN A 194 -4.44 -19.73 8.12
N GLN A 195 -5.06 -18.81 7.40
CA GLN A 195 -4.49 -17.49 7.13
C GLN A 195 -5.58 -16.42 7.26
N LYS A 196 -5.17 -15.23 7.69
CA LYS A 196 -6.00 -14.03 7.65
C LYS A 196 -6.38 -13.71 6.20
N THR A 197 -7.64 -13.32 6.02
CA THR A 197 -8.18 -12.92 4.71
C THR A 197 -8.62 -11.45 4.69
N ASN A 198 -8.57 -10.77 5.84
CA ASN A 198 -8.99 -9.37 6.00
C ASN A 198 -7.84 -8.38 6.17
N VAL A 199 -6.63 -8.67 5.69
CA VAL A 199 -5.47 -7.77 5.82
C VAL A 199 -5.51 -6.71 4.70
N PRO A 200 -5.67 -5.41 5.01
CA PRO A 200 -5.69 -4.38 3.98
C PRO A 200 -4.33 -4.27 3.27
N PRO A 201 -4.30 -3.99 1.96
CA PRO A 201 -3.06 -3.79 1.24
C PRO A 201 -2.41 -2.46 1.63
N THR A 202 -1.10 -2.36 1.45
CA THR A 202 -0.36 -1.09 1.52
C THR A 202 -0.36 -0.41 0.16
N LYS A 203 -0.54 0.90 0.12
CA LYS A 203 -0.48 1.69 -1.11
C LYS A 203 0.61 2.75 -1.05
N THR A 204 1.39 2.84 -2.12
CA THR A 204 2.47 3.83 -2.25
C THR A 204 2.38 4.57 -3.58
N VAL A 205 2.95 5.77 -3.63
CA VAL A 205 3.07 6.59 -4.85
C VAL A 205 4.48 7.16 -4.96
N THR A 206 4.92 7.42 -6.18
CA THR A 206 6.08 8.26 -6.50
C THR A 206 5.74 9.16 -7.68
N GLY A 207 6.56 10.19 -7.91
CA GLY A 207 6.33 11.20 -8.95
C GLY A 207 5.73 12.51 -8.43
N ASP A 208 5.49 12.61 -7.11
CA ASP A 208 5.16 13.86 -6.44
C ASP A 208 6.41 14.62 -5.97
N THR A 209 6.24 15.91 -5.69
CA THR A 209 7.24 16.75 -5.02
C THR A 209 6.72 17.11 -3.64
N ASN A 210 7.27 16.45 -2.60
CA ASN A 210 6.93 16.71 -1.20
C ASN A 210 5.42 16.67 -0.91
N GLY A 211 4.72 15.63 -1.38
CA GLY A 211 3.28 15.46 -1.19
C GLY A 211 2.42 16.35 -2.11
N THR A 212 3.03 17.00 -3.10
CA THR A 212 2.32 17.88 -4.04
C THR A 212 2.54 17.51 -5.49
N VAL A 213 1.57 17.86 -6.34
CA VAL A 213 1.55 17.47 -7.76
C VAL A 213 1.07 18.60 -8.65
N THR A 214 1.53 18.57 -9.90
CA THR A 214 1.06 19.43 -10.99
C THR A 214 0.04 18.67 -11.86
N VAL A 215 -0.94 19.40 -12.40
CA VAL A 215 -1.87 18.82 -13.39
C VAL A 215 -1.12 18.31 -14.62
N GLY A 216 -1.48 17.10 -15.04
CA GLY A 216 -0.84 16.38 -16.13
C GLY A 216 0.41 15.60 -15.73
N ASP A 217 0.83 15.63 -14.47
CA ASP A 217 1.92 14.78 -13.99
C ASP A 217 1.52 13.31 -14.06
N THR A 218 2.52 12.45 -14.28
CA THR A 218 2.37 11.00 -14.22
C THR A 218 2.87 10.51 -12.87
N LEU A 219 1.98 9.86 -12.12
CA LEU A 219 2.26 9.28 -10.81
C LEU A 219 2.36 7.76 -10.94
N HIS A 220 3.32 7.16 -10.24
CA HIS A 220 3.56 5.72 -10.24
C HIS A 220 3.06 5.10 -8.94
N TYR A 221 1.99 4.31 -9.01
CA TYR A 221 1.37 3.68 -7.86
C TYR A 221 1.77 2.20 -7.73
N ALA A 222 1.84 1.74 -6.48
CA ALA A 222 1.91 0.32 -6.15
C ALA A 222 0.90 -0.03 -5.06
N ILE A 223 0.19 -1.14 -5.25
CA ILE A 223 -0.68 -1.79 -4.26
C ILE A 223 -0.01 -3.09 -3.85
N GLU A 224 0.38 -3.20 -2.57
CA GLU A 224 1.12 -4.33 -2.02
C GLU A 224 0.23 -5.17 -1.09
N GLY A 225 -0.02 -6.40 -1.51
CA GLY A 225 -0.59 -7.48 -0.69
C GLY A 225 0.41 -8.64 -0.55
N GLU A 226 -0.09 -9.81 -0.18
CA GLU A 226 0.69 -11.02 0.08
C GLU A 226 0.18 -12.18 -0.78
N VAL A 227 1.08 -13.02 -1.29
CA VAL A 227 0.72 -14.25 -2.00
C VAL A 227 0.08 -15.23 -1.00
N PRO A 228 -1.22 -15.55 -1.11
CA PRO A 228 -1.88 -16.47 -0.18
C PRO A 228 -1.43 -17.92 -0.39
N SER A 229 -1.60 -18.75 0.65
CA SER A 229 -1.62 -20.19 0.44
C SER A 229 -2.93 -20.56 -0.26
N THR A 230 -2.82 -21.42 -1.27
CA THR A 230 -3.98 -22.01 -1.96
C THR A 230 -4.27 -23.44 -1.51
N THR A 231 -3.48 -23.97 -0.56
CA THR A 231 -3.62 -25.36 -0.10
C THR A 231 -4.98 -25.56 0.55
N GLY A 232 -5.74 -26.54 0.03
CA GLY A 232 -7.07 -26.90 0.53
C GLY A 232 -8.17 -25.88 0.23
N LEU A 233 -7.92 -24.91 -0.66
CA LEU A 233 -8.95 -23.98 -1.14
C LEU A 233 -9.69 -24.54 -2.37
N ALA A 234 -10.94 -24.15 -2.53
CA ALA A 234 -11.79 -24.54 -3.65
C ALA A 234 -11.38 -23.86 -4.97
N ASP A 235 -11.68 -24.50 -6.10
CA ASP A 235 -11.25 -24.05 -7.43
C ASP A 235 -11.75 -22.65 -7.82
N ASP A 236 -12.85 -22.19 -7.24
CA ASP A 236 -13.42 -20.86 -7.44
C ASP A 236 -12.79 -19.76 -6.56
N TYR A 237 -11.78 -20.12 -5.75
CA TYR A 237 -11.03 -19.16 -4.95
C TYR A 237 -10.36 -18.09 -5.82
N THR A 238 -10.50 -16.83 -5.38
CA THR A 238 -9.93 -15.66 -6.04
C THR A 238 -9.26 -14.72 -5.04
N TYR A 239 -8.28 -13.99 -5.53
CA TYR A 239 -7.66 -12.87 -4.83
C TYR A 239 -7.79 -11.62 -5.70
N VAL A 240 -8.51 -10.62 -5.20
CA VAL A 240 -8.90 -9.45 -5.98
C VAL A 240 -8.37 -8.17 -5.34
N PHE A 241 -7.52 -7.44 -6.06
CA PHE A 241 -7.20 -6.06 -5.71
C PHE A 241 -8.29 -5.14 -6.23
N LYS A 242 -8.74 -4.20 -5.41
CA LYS A 242 -9.65 -3.12 -5.80
C LYS A 242 -8.96 -1.78 -5.54
N ASP A 243 -9.00 -0.92 -6.54
CA ASP A 243 -8.40 0.40 -6.50
C ASP A 243 -9.49 1.47 -6.35
N TYR A 244 -9.27 2.51 -5.53
CA TYR A 244 -10.22 3.59 -5.30
C TYR A 244 -9.52 4.94 -5.41
N ALA A 245 -9.46 5.46 -6.63
CA ALA A 245 -8.91 6.77 -6.94
C ALA A 245 -9.99 7.87 -6.81
N SER A 246 -9.58 9.10 -6.46
CA SER A 246 -10.43 10.29 -6.60
C SER A 246 -10.53 10.75 -8.06
N ALA A 247 -11.36 11.76 -8.30
CA ALA A 247 -11.47 12.38 -9.63
C ALA A 247 -10.17 13.06 -10.08
N GLY A 248 -9.23 13.29 -9.15
CA GLY A 248 -7.88 13.82 -9.38
C GLY A 248 -6.95 12.89 -10.18
N LEU A 249 -7.35 11.65 -10.47
CA LEU A 249 -6.54 10.69 -11.22
C LEU A 249 -7.30 10.12 -12.42
N SER A 250 -6.61 10.08 -13.56
CA SER A 250 -7.01 9.33 -14.74
C SER A 250 -6.08 8.14 -14.93
N ILE A 251 -6.63 6.94 -15.08
CA ILE A 251 -5.90 5.67 -15.10
C ILE A 251 -6.24 4.92 -16.38
N ASN A 252 -5.22 4.46 -17.09
CA ASN A 252 -5.38 3.52 -18.21
C ASN A 252 -5.38 2.08 -17.67
N THR A 253 -6.47 1.34 -17.86
CA THR A 253 -6.64 -0.02 -17.35
C THR A 253 -6.16 -1.12 -18.30
N ALA A 254 -5.48 -0.77 -19.40
CA ALA A 254 -4.79 -1.74 -20.23
C ALA A 254 -3.66 -2.43 -19.44
N LYS A 255 -3.43 -3.72 -19.71
CA LYS A 255 -2.34 -4.49 -19.07
C LYS A 255 -0.93 -4.04 -19.45
N THR A 256 -0.81 -3.20 -20.48
CA THR A 256 0.44 -2.48 -20.77
C THR A 256 0.82 -1.49 -19.66
N ASN A 257 -0.17 -0.98 -18.92
CA ASN A 257 -0.01 -0.12 -17.75
C ASN A 257 -0.13 -0.92 -16.44
N ILE A 258 -1.23 -1.66 -16.25
CA ILE A 258 -1.49 -2.42 -15.02
C ILE A 258 -0.76 -3.76 -15.06
N LYS A 259 0.27 -3.89 -14.22
CA LYS A 259 1.14 -5.08 -14.14
C LYS A 259 1.17 -5.66 -12.75
N VAL A 260 1.19 -6.99 -12.65
CA VAL A 260 1.24 -7.73 -11.39
C VAL A 260 2.60 -8.39 -11.21
N TYR A 261 3.16 -8.26 -10.01
CA TYR A 261 4.46 -8.82 -9.65
C TYR A 261 4.36 -9.67 -8.38
N ALA A 262 5.20 -10.69 -8.25
CA ALA A 262 5.31 -11.51 -7.06
C ALA A 262 6.77 -11.67 -6.56
N GLY A 263 6.90 -12.05 -5.28
CA GLY A 263 8.16 -12.38 -4.60
C GLY A 263 8.66 -11.27 -3.65
N ASP A 264 9.72 -11.54 -2.89
CA ASP A 264 10.21 -10.69 -1.77
C ASP A 264 10.31 -9.20 -2.11
N ASN A 265 10.80 -8.88 -3.31
CA ASN A 265 10.98 -7.51 -3.80
C ASN A 265 9.97 -7.12 -4.89
N ALA A 266 8.95 -7.93 -5.14
CA ALA A 266 7.96 -7.73 -6.21
C ALA A 266 8.60 -7.49 -7.59
N ASN A 267 9.54 -8.39 -7.96
CA ASN A 267 10.34 -8.29 -9.19
C ASN A 267 9.95 -9.32 -10.25
N THR A 268 9.19 -10.37 -9.90
CA THR A 268 8.76 -11.39 -10.87
C THR A 268 7.46 -10.95 -11.51
N LEU A 269 7.51 -10.51 -12.77
CA LEU A 269 6.32 -10.14 -13.54
C LEU A 269 5.48 -11.39 -13.85
N LEU A 270 4.18 -11.33 -13.56
CA LEU A 270 3.21 -12.36 -13.95
C LEU A 270 2.85 -12.23 -15.43
N ALA A 271 2.47 -13.34 -16.06
CA ALA A 271 1.98 -13.30 -17.43
C ALA A 271 0.57 -12.69 -17.50
N ASP A 272 0.25 -11.98 -18.59
CA ASP A 272 -1.07 -11.35 -18.78
C ASP A 272 -2.24 -12.34 -18.68
N THR A 273 -2.02 -13.63 -18.93
CA THR A 273 -3.04 -14.68 -18.81
C THR A 273 -3.35 -15.08 -17.36
N GLU A 274 -2.55 -14.63 -16.39
CA GLU A 274 -2.64 -15.05 -14.98
C GLU A 274 -3.49 -14.11 -14.12
N TYR A 275 -3.95 -13.01 -14.69
CA TYR A 275 -4.84 -12.07 -14.02
C TYR A 275 -5.80 -11.43 -15.02
N THR A 276 -6.90 -10.89 -14.53
CA THR A 276 -7.80 -10.02 -15.32
C THR A 276 -7.79 -8.61 -14.75
N VAL A 277 -8.15 -7.63 -15.58
CA VAL A 277 -8.35 -6.24 -15.18
C VAL A 277 -9.75 -5.84 -15.61
N ASP A 278 -10.51 -5.21 -14.72
CA ASP A 278 -11.86 -4.71 -15.01
C ASP A 278 -12.03 -3.28 -14.48
N PRO A 279 -12.55 -2.33 -15.29
CA PRO A 279 -12.82 -2.46 -16.72
C PRO A 279 -11.53 -2.64 -17.52
N ALA A 280 -11.54 -3.48 -18.57
CA ALA A 280 -10.35 -3.69 -19.41
C ALA A 280 -10.20 -2.59 -20.47
N ASP A 281 -8.94 -2.23 -20.77
CA ASP A 281 -8.51 -1.39 -21.91
C ASP A 281 -9.24 -0.05 -22.04
N GLN A 282 -9.48 0.61 -20.90
CA GLN A 282 -10.19 1.88 -20.82
C GLN A 282 -9.35 2.93 -20.11
N THR A 283 -9.66 4.20 -20.35
CA THR A 283 -9.21 5.30 -19.50
C THR A 283 -10.34 5.65 -18.55
N VAL A 284 -10.11 5.49 -17.25
CA VAL A 284 -11.09 5.70 -16.20
C VAL A 284 -10.65 6.81 -15.26
N THR A 285 -11.62 7.52 -14.70
CA THR A 285 -11.41 8.50 -13.62
C THR A 285 -12.24 8.05 -12.44
N GLY A 286 -11.62 7.99 -11.26
CA GLY A 286 -12.30 7.53 -10.05
C GLY A 286 -13.24 8.57 -9.46
N ASN A 287 -14.09 8.15 -8.53
CA ASN A 287 -14.99 9.03 -7.76
C ASN A 287 -14.70 9.00 -6.24
N GLY A 288 -13.63 8.32 -5.83
CA GLY A 288 -13.22 8.11 -4.43
C GLY A 288 -14.05 7.09 -3.63
N THR A 289 -15.21 6.67 -4.14
CA THR A 289 -16.15 5.81 -3.42
C THR A 289 -16.14 4.39 -3.98
N ASP A 290 -16.37 4.27 -5.29
CA ASP A 290 -16.45 3.01 -6.02
C ASP A 290 -15.06 2.55 -6.49
N ALA A 291 -14.92 1.24 -6.71
CA ALA A 291 -13.69 0.71 -7.27
C ALA A 291 -13.49 1.30 -8.67
N THR A 292 -12.37 1.99 -8.87
CA THR A 292 -11.96 2.58 -10.14
C THR A 292 -11.54 1.49 -11.13
N PHE A 293 -10.82 0.49 -10.64
CA PHE A 293 -10.58 -0.76 -11.35
C PHE A 293 -10.37 -1.91 -10.36
N THR A 294 -10.41 -3.14 -10.86
CA THR A 294 -10.07 -4.35 -10.11
C THR A 294 -9.05 -5.19 -10.87
N VAL A 295 -8.22 -5.93 -10.12
CA VAL A 295 -7.30 -6.93 -10.65
C VAL A 295 -7.59 -8.26 -9.97
N THR A 296 -8.01 -9.26 -10.73
CA THR A 296 -8.41 -10.57 -10.19
C THR A 296 -7.40 -11.64 -10.56
N LEU A 297 -6.92 -12.40 -9.58
CA LEU A 297 -6.15 -13.63 -9.77
C LEU A 297 -7.02 -14.83 -9.38
N THR A 298 -7.06 -15.84 -10.24
CA THR A 298 -7.74 -17.11 -9.97
C THR A 298 -6.84 -18.03 -9.15
N LYS A 299 -7.42 -19.06 -8.52
CA LYS A 299 -6.65 -20.11 -7.86
C LYS A 299 -5.58 -20.72 -8.77
N ASP A 300 -5.89 -21.05 -10.02
CA ASP A 300 -4.93 -21.62 -10.98
C ASP A 300 -3.69 -20.75 -11.19
N ALA A 301 -3.85 -19.43 -11.19
CA ALA A 301 -2.73 -18.50 -11.26
C ALA A 301 -1.92 -18.50 -9.96
N LEU A 302 -2.60 -18.47 -8.82
CA LEU A 302 -1.99 -18.45 -7.49
C LEU A 302 -1.29 -19.77 -7.13
N ASP A 303 -1.74 -20.91 -7.66
CA ASP A 303 -1.11 -22.22 -7.48
C ASP A 303 0.33 -22.23 -8.03
N LYS A 304 0.58 -21.47 -9.10
CA LYS A 304 1.93 -21.32 -9.68
C LYS A 304 2.86 -20.48 -8.79
N LEU A 305 2.30 -19.69 -7.88
CA LEU A 305 3.04 -18.80 -6.97
C LEU A 305 3.32 -19.44 -5.61
N GLN A 306 2.91 -20.68 -5.36
CA GLN A 306 3.05 -21.30 -4.03
C GLN A 306 4.50 -21.46 -3.56
N GLY A 307 5.49 -21.40 -4.47
CA GLY A 307 6.92 -21.33 -4.13
C GLY A 307 7.36 -20.02 -3.46
N VAL A 308 6.55 -18.97 -3.58
CA VAL A 308 6.76 -17.63 -2.96
C VAL A 308 5.55 -17.21 -2.12
N ALA A 309 4.74 -18.17 -1.66
CA ALA A 309 3.64 -17.88 -0.76
C ALA A 309 4.16 -17.15 0.49
N GLY A 310 3.44 -16.11 0.93
CA GLY A 310 3.80 -15.28 2.06
C GLY A 310 4.71 -14.11 1.70
N GLN A 311 5.19 -14.05 0.46
CA GLN A 311 5.93 -12.91 -0.08
C GLN A 311 4.98 -11.91 -0.74
N LYS A 312 5.52 -10.78 -1.21
CA LYS A 312 4.72 -9.70 -1.79
C LYS A 312 3.99 -10.15 -3.06
N LEU A 313 2.75 -9.70 -3.19
CA LEU A 313 1.96 -9.69 -4.42
C LEU A 313 1.58 -8.24 -4.71
N THR A 314 2.09 -7.67 -5.80
CA THR A 314 2.03 -6.23 -6.02
C THR A 314 1.44 -5.88 -7.37
N VAL A 315 0.42 -5.01 -7.39
CA VAL A 315 -0.07 -4.35 -8.62
C VAL A 315 0.64 -3.02 -8.77
N LYS A 316 1.28 -2.76 -9.91
CA LYS A 316 1.92 -1.48 -10.26
C LYS A 316 1.23 -0.88 -11.48
N TYR A 317 1.02 0.44 -11.47
CA TYR A 317 0.40 1.17 -12.57
C TYR A 317 0.69 2.67 -12.50
N ASP A 318 0.57 3.33 -13.64
CA ASP A 318 0.69 4.78 -13.75
C ASP A 318 -0.69 5.45 -13.81
N ALA A 319 -0.79 6.66 -13.27
CA ALA A 319 -1.97 7.51 -13.32
C ALA A 319 -1.59 8.95 -13.69
N THR A 320 -2.45 9.65 -14.42
CA THR A 320 -2.25 11.06 -14.76
C THR A 320 -3.08 11.97 -13.86
N VAL A 321 -2.48 13.02 -13.32
CA VAL A 321 -3.18 14.02 -12.49
C VAL A 321 -4.13 14.84 -13.35
N THR A 322 -5.40 14.92 -12.95
CA THR A 322 -6.45 15.64 -13.68
C THR A 322 -6.68 17.05 -13.14
N ASP A 323 -7.50 17.82 -13.85
CA ASP A 323 -7.92 19.17 -13.45
C ASP A 323 -8.64 19.25 -12.09
N ASP A 324 -9.19 18.14 -11.58
CA ASP A 324 -9.83 18.09 -10.26
C ASP A 324 -8.85 18.47 -9.13
N ALA A 325 -7.56 18.17 -9.33
CA ALA A 325 -6.47 18.52 -8.40
C ALA A 325 -6.34 20.04 -8.15
N LYS A 326 -6.85 20.89 -9.05
CA LYS A 326 -6.88 22.36 -8.86
C LYS A 326 -7.74 22.78 -7.67
N THR A 327 -8.68 21.93 -7.26
CA THR A 327 -9.68 22.23 -6.22
C THR A 327 -9.66 21.21 -5.09
N ASN A 328 -9.47 19.93 -5.41
CA ASN A 328 -9.61 18.82 -4.47
C ASN A 328 -8.27 18.10 -4.27
N PRO A 329 -8.03 17.50 -3.09
CA PRO A 329 -6.91 16.59 -2.90
C PRO A 329 -6.99 15.37 -3.84
N VAL A 330 -5.84 14.92 -4.30
CA VAL A 330 -5.70 13.70 -5.10
C VAL A 330 -5.53 12.53 -4.13
N THR A 331 -6.59 11.75 -3.93
CA THR A 331 -6.57 10.62 -3.01
C THR A 331 -6.64 9.30 -3.74
N ASN A 332 -5.99 8.29 -3.18
CA ASN A 332 -6.04 6.96 -3.73
C ASN A 332 -5.89 5.90 -2.63
N SER A 333 -6.77 4.91 -2.59
CA SER A 333 -6.74 3.80 -1.64
C SER A 333 -6.91 2.46 -2.33
N ALA A 334 -6.72 1.36 -1.62
CA ALA A 334 -6.90 0.02 -2.15
C ALA A 334 -7.49 -0.93 -1.11
N GLU A 335 -8.16 -1.97 -1.59
CA GLU A 335 -8.71 -3.08 -0.80
C GLU A 335 -8.28 -4.39 -1.46
N VAL A 336 -8.18 -5.44 -0.65
CA VAL A 336 -8.09 -6.82 -1.14
C VAL A 336 -9.37 -7.56 -0.76
N VAL A 337 -9.92 -8.32 -1.72
CA VAL A 337 -10.91 -9.36 -1.44
C VAL A 337 -10.22 -10.71 -1.61
N ASN A 338 -10.05 -11.42 -0.50
CA ASN A 338 -9.36 -12.72 -0.43
C ASN A 338 -10.38 -13.83 -0.14
N GLY A 339 -10.65 -14.67 -1.14
CA GLY A 339 -11.62 -15.76 -1.01
C GLY A 339 -13.03 -15.28 -0.63
N GLY A 340 -13.44 -14.12 -1.16
CA GLY A 340 -14.73 -13.48 -0.86
C GLY A 340 -14.74 -12.61 0.41
N ASN A 341 -13.70 -12.66 1.25
CA ASN A 341 -13.58 -11.81 2.43
C ASN A 341 -12.96 -10.46 2.07
N SER A 342 -13.63 -9.37 2.42
CA SER A 342 -13.08 -8.01 2.26
C SER A 342 -12.09 -7.70 3.39
N SER A 343 -10.95 -7.10 3.02
CA SER A 343 -10.04 -6.50 3.98
C SER A 343 -10.49 -5.14 4.50
N GLY A 344 -11.47 -4.51 3.83
CA GLY A 344 -11.65 -3.06 3.90
C GLY A 344 -10.50 -2.29 3.22
N LYS A 345 -10.69 -0.98 3.08
CA LYS A 345 -9.70 -0.09 2.44
C LYS A 345 -8.49 0.11 3.36
N GLY A 346 -7.29 -0.02 2.80
CA GLY A 346 -6.05 0.42 3.43
C GLY A 346 -5.97 1.94 3.57
N THR A 347 -4.92 2.42 4.23
CA THR A 347 -4.70 3.87 4.40
C THR A 347 -4.54 4.54 3.03
N PRO A 348 -5.33 5.60 2.74
CA PRO A 348 -5.21 6.31 1.47
C PRO A 348 -3.89 7.08 1.39
N VAL A 349 -3.30 7.07 0.20
CA VAL A 349 -2.33 8.08 -0.22
C VAL A 349 -3.10 9.35 -0.54
N THR A 350 -2.62 10.51 -0.06
CA THR A 350 -3.22 11.82 -0.33
C THR A 350 -2.14 12.79 -0.78
N LEU A 351 -2.35 13.40 -1.94
CA LEU A 351 -1.48 14.43 -2.52
C LEU A 351 -2.29 15.72 -2.71
N TYR A 352 -1.59 16.85 -2.78
CA TYR A 352 -2.18 18.17 -2.89
C TYR A 352 -1.63 18.96 -4.06
N SER A 353 -2.30 20.05 -4.42
CA SER A 353 -1.77 21.02 -5.37
C SER A 353 -1.88 22.42 -4.81
N ASN A 354 -0.94 23.25 -5.21
CA ASN A 354 -0.88 24.66 -4.90
C ASN A 354 -1.65 25.49 -5.92
N LYS A 355 -2.00 26.70 -5.48
CA LYS A 355 -2.54 27.76 -6.31
C LYS A 355 -2.04 29.12 -5.83
N PHE A 356 -1.94 30.07 -6.74
CA PHE A 356 -1.68 31.46 -6.40
C PHE A 356 -2.37 32.39 -7.39
N GLU A 357 -2.48 33.66 -7.00
CA GLU A 357 -3.01 34.71 -7.85
C GLU A 357 -2.21 36.00 -7.67
N PHE A 358 -2.27 36.87 -8.69
CA PHE A 358 -1.77 38.24 -8.62
C PHE A 358 -2.70 39.18 -9.38
N THR A 359 -2.56 40.47 -9.12
CA THR A 359 -3.40 41.50 -9.72
C THR A 359 -2.71 42.08 -10.95
N LYS A 360 -3.46 42.24 -12.04
CA LYS A 360 -3.07 42.96 -13.24
C LYS A 360 -3.88 44.25 -13.32
N GLN A 361 -3.19 45.37 -13.52
CA GLN A 361 -3.83 46.69 -13.59
C GLN A 361 -3.18 47.61 -14.63
N TRP A 362 -3.84 48.72 -14.90
CA TRP A 362 -3.27 49.91 -15.52
C TRP A 362 -2.55 50.78 -14.49
N ALA A 363 -1.71 51.71 -14.95
CA ALA A 363 -0.99 52.65 -14.08
C ALA A 363 -1.90 53.55 -13.21
N ASP A 364 -3.14 53.78 -13.64
CA ASP A 364 -4.16 54.52 -12.86
C ASP A 364 -4.93 53.62 -11.87
N GLY A 365 -4.56 52.34 -11.78
CA GLY A 365 -5.21 51.34 -10.92
C GLY A 365 -6.46 50.69 -11.52
N SER A 366 -6.88 51.09 -12.74
CA SER A 366 -8.03 50.47 -13.40
C SER A 366 -7.73 49.04 -13.84
N THR A 367 -8.75 48.17 -13.80
CA THR A 367 -8.67 46.77 -14.29
C THR A 367 -9.42 46.53 -15.60
N THR A 368 -10.12 47.54 -16.12
CA THR A 368 -10.96 47.40 -17.32
C THR A 368 -10.12 47.25 -18.60
N GLY A 369 -10.46 46.29 -19.46
CA GLY A 369 -9.83 46.12 -20.77
C GLY A 369 -8.48 45.39 -20.74
N LEU A 370 -8.26 44.56 -19.72
CA LEU A 370 -7.01 43.81 -19.52
C LEU A 370 -7.10 42.35 -19.98
N GLU A 371 -8.25 41.89 -20.44
CA GLU A 371 -8.57 40.48 -20.70
C GLU A 371 -7.74 39.88 -21.85
N LYS A 372 -7.17 40.73 -22.72
CA LYS A 372 -6.26 40.33 -23.81
C LYS A 372 -4.80 40.17 -23.37
N ALA A 373 -4.45 40.57 -22.16
CA ALA A 373 -3.12 40.28 -21.62
C ALA A 373 -2.98 38.78 -21.38
N VAL A 374 -1.78 38.25 -21.60
CA VAL A 374 -1.47 36.83 -21.42
C VAL A 374 -0.19 36.71 -20.62
N PHE A 375 -0.26 35.88 -19.57
CA PHE A 375 0.86 35.53 -18.73
C PHE A 375 1.24 34.08 -18.94
N SER A 376 2.53 33.80 -19.03
CA SER A 376 3.09 32.46 -18.99
C SER A 376 3.69 32.19 -17.60
N LEU A 377 3.39 31.02 -17.04
CA LEU A 377 4.06 30.44 -15.88
C LEU A 377 4.95 29.31 -16.36
N THR A 378 6.24 29.37 -16.08
CA THR A 378 7.22 28.35 -16.50
C THR A 378 7.89 27.73 -15.29
N ASP A 379 7.91 26.40 -15.22
CA ASP A 379 8.60 25.65 -14.18
C ASP A 379 10.12 25.52 -14.43
N ALA A 380 10.84 24.89 -13.52
CA ALA A 380 12.28 24.66 -13.64
C ALA A 380 12.67 23.74 -14.82
N ASN A 381 11.74 22.96 -15.35
CA ASN A 381 11.94 22.05 -16.48
C ASN A 381 11.57 22.69 -17.83
N GLY A 382 11.08 23.93 -17.82
CA GLY A 382 10.65 24.66 -19.02
C GLY A 382 9.24 24.33 -19.49
N LYS A 383 8.42 23.62 -18.70
CA LYS A 383 6.99 23.43 -18.99
C LYS A 383 6.27 24.74 -18.71
N THR A 384 5.49 25.20 -19.68
CA THR A 384 4.78 26.48 -19.61
C THR A 384 3.27 26.28 -19.66
N ILE A 385 2.55 26.97 -18.78
CA ILE A 385 1.09 27.15 -18.85
C ILE A 385 0.75 28.64 -18.93
N THR A 386 -0.43 28.99 -19.43
CA THR A 386 -0.83 30.39 -19.61
C THR A 386 -2.13 30.73 -18.90
N ALA A 387 -2.24 31.98 -18.43
CA ALA A 387 -3.47 32.54 -17.89
C ALA A 387 -3.65 33.99 -18.35
N SER A 388 -4.89 34.43 -18.42
CA SER A 388 -5.27 35.83 -18.69
C SER A 388 -6.00 36.42 -17.49
N PRO A 389 -5.98 37.76 -17.33
CA PRO A 389 -6.73 38.40 -16.26
C PRO A 389 -8.23 38.19 -16.39
N ASP A 390 -8.91 38.00 -15.26
CA ASP A 390 -10.37 38.07 -15.18
C ASP A 390 -10.87 39.54 -15.24
N ALA A 391 -12.18 39.75 -15.15
CA ALA A 391 -12.80 41.08 -15.17
C ALA A 391 -12.36 42.00 -14.01
N ASN A 392 -11.84 41.43 -12.92
CA ASN A 392 -11.29 42.16 -11.78
C ASN A 392 -9.76 42.31 -11.87
N GLY A 393 -9.16 41.95 -13.00
CA GLY A 393 -7.72 41.97 -13.21
C GLY A 393 -6.97 40.85 -12.50
N LYS A 394 -7.63 39.84 -11.92
CA LYS A 394 -6.91 38.73 -11.26
C LYS A 394 -6.40 37.74 -12.29
N VAL A 395 -5.14 37.35 -12.15
CA VAL A 395 -4.52 36.25 -12.91
C VAL A 395 -4.27 35.12 -11.93
N SER A 396 -4.83 33.93 -12.21
CA SER A 396 -4.78 32.78 -11.29
C SER A 396 -4.12 31.58 -11.96
N PHE A 397 -3.24 30.90 -11.22
CA PHE A 397 -2.68 29.61 -11.58
C PHE A 397 -2.96 28.60 -10.46
N ALA A 398 -3.30 27.36 -10.81
CA ALA A 398 -3.68 26.32 -9.87
C ALA A 398 -3.29 24.94 -10.40
N GLY A 399 -3.24 23.95 -9.51
CA GLY A 399 -2.86 22.59 -9.89
C GLY A 399 -1.35 22.48 -10.07
N LEU A 400 -0.57 23.07 -9.16
CA LEU A 400 0.88 23.17 -9.22
C LEU A 400 1.52 22.43 -8.04
N GLU A 401 2.65 21.76 -8.27
CA GLU A 401 3.46 21.23 -7.18
C GLU A 401 4.23 22.35 -6.45
N ASN A 402 4.87 21.99 -5.34
CA ASN A 402 5.82 22.83 -4.63
C ASN A 402 7.00 23.17 -5.54
N GLY A 403 7.42 24.42 -5.53
CA GLY A 403 8.55 24.83 -6.36
C GLY A 403 8.59 26.33 -6.63
N THR A 404 9.58 26.73 -7.41
CA THR A 404 9.75 28.10 -7.89
C THR A 404 9.47 28.17 -9.38
N TYR A 405 8.65 29.12 -9.78
CA TYR A 405 8.20 29.31 -11.15
C TYR A 405 8.53 30.73 -11.64
N GLU A 406 8.80 30.89 -12.93
CA GLU A 406 8.94 32.20 -13.59
C GLU A 406 7.59 32.61 -14.21
N VAL A 407 7.12 33.80 -13.87
CA VAL A 407 5.96 34.45 -14.50
C VAL A 407 6.46 35.52 -15.46
N SER A 408 5.97 35.47 -16.71
CA SER A 408 6.24 36.48 -17.74
C SER A 408 4.94 36.96 -18.36
N GLU A 409 4.79 38.27 -18.56
CA GLU A 409 3.75 38.80 -19.44
C GLU A 409 4.19 38.62 -20.89
N THR A 410 3.57 37.69 -21.61
CA THR A 410 3.91 37.38 -23.01
C THR A 410 3.15 38.24 -24.01
N THR A 411 1.97 38.71 -23.60
CA THR A 411 1.12 39.63 -24.38
C THR A 411 0.62 40.71 -23.45
N VAL A 412 0.93 41.97 -23.74
CA VAL A 412 0.40 43.12 -23.01
C VAL A 412 -1.06 43.37 -23.35
N ALA A 413 -1.79 44.10 -22.49
CA ALA A 413 -3.15 44.50 -22.77
C ALA A 413 -3.26 45.38 -24.03
N GLU A 414 -4.43 45.37 -24.67
CA GLU A 414 -4.67 46.18 -25.87
C GLU A 414 -4.53 47.69 -25.55
N GLY A 415 -3.74 48.40 -26.35
CA GLY A 415 -3.43 49.82 -26.13
C GLY A 415 -2.34 50.10 -25.09
N ALA A 416 -1.73 49.06 -24.51
CA ALA A 416 -0.54 49.21 -23.68
C ALA A 416 0.73 49.45 -24.52
N GLN A 417 1.73 50.07 -23.92
CA GLN A 417 3.10 50.04 -24.42
C GLN A 417 3.66 48.63 -24.32
N ASN A 418 4.51 48.25 -25.27
CA ASN A 418 5.16 46.94 -25.27
C ASN A 418 6.39 46.91 -24.34
N VAL A 419 6.14 47.10 -23.04
CA VAL A 419 7.11 47.04 -21.95
C VAL A 419 6.57 46.06 -20.91
N THR A 420 7.38 45.09 -20.52
CA THR A 420 6.96 44.00 -19.62
C THR A 420 8.01 43.77 -18.53
N GLY A 421 7.59 43.08 -17.48
CA GLY A 421 8.45 42.60 -16.41
C GLY A 421 8.26 41.10 -16.19
N LYS A 422 9.26 40.48 -15.58
CA LYS A 422 9.27 39.09 -15.15
C LYS A 422 9.53 39.01 -13.66
N PHE A 423 8.88 38.07 -13.02
CA PHE A 423 9.05 37.79 -11.60
C PHE A 423 8.97 36.30 -11.35
N THR A 424 9.42 35.88 -10.17
CA THR A 424 9.35 34.51 -9.70
C THR A 424 8.32 34.40 -8.59
N VAL A 425 7.73 33.22 -8.47
CA VAL A 425 6.86 32.84 -7.37
C VAL A 425 7.33 31.49 -6.82
N THR A 426 7.53 31.42 -5.51
CA THR A 426 7.81 30.18 -4.80
C THR A 426 6.57 29.74 -4.04
N LEU A 427 6.17 28.49 -4.26
CA LEU A 427 4.98 27.86 -3.67
C LEU A 427 5.40 26.77 -2.70
N THR A 428 4.80 26.77 -1.52
CA THR A 428 4.93 25.70 -0.54
C THR A 428 3.56 25.36 0.02
N TYR A 429 3.17 24.09 -0.05
CA TYR A 429 1.92 23.62 0.54
C TYR A 429 2.08 23.47 2.05
N ASN A 430 1.22 24.15 2.81
CA ASN A 430 1.19 24.09 4.25
C ASN A 430 0.17 23.03 4.70
N GLU A 431 0.67 21.89 5.16
CA GLU A 431 -0.20 20.78 5.56
C GLU A 431 -1.05 21.08 6.80
N GLN A 432 -0.61 22.00 7.67
CA GLN A 432 -1.33 22.36 8.89
C GLN A 432 -2.53 23.26 8.59
N THR A 433 -2.35 24.27 7.73
CA THR A 433 -3.41 25.21 7.37
C THR A 433 -4.19 24.77 6.13
N LYS A 434 -3.70 23.77 5.39
CA LYS A 434 -4.26 23.29 4.12
C LYS A 434 -4.33 24.40 3.05
N THR A 435 -3.32 25.27 3.02
CA THR A 435 -3.21 26.40 2.10
C THR A 435 -1.84 26.45 1.42
N THR A 436 -1.74 27.23 0.34
CA THR A 436 -0.45 27.55 -0.30
C THR A 436 0.17 28.77 0.36
N ASP A 437 1.41 28.62 0.82
CA ASP A 437 2.28 29.73 1.16
C ASP A 437 2.97 30.22 -0.12
N VAL A 438 2.90 31.53 -0.37
CA VAL A 438 3.33 32.16 -1.62
C VAL A 438 4.38 33.22 -1.31
N GLN A 439 5.49 33.17 -2.05
CA GLN A 439 6.55 34.17 -1.96
C GLN A 439 6.92 34.68 -3.36
N PHE A 440 6.70 35.97 -3.61
CA PHE A 440 7.09 36.62 -4.86
C PHE A 440 8.45 37.31 -4.75
N ALA A 441 9.19 37.33 -5.86
CA ALA A 441 10.46 38.04 -5.98
C ALA A 441 10.77 38.39 -7.43
N ASP A 442 11.48 39.50 -7.63
CA ASP A 442 12.05 39.90 -8.91
C ASP A 442 13.50 40.37 -8.74
N THR A 443 14.09 40.81 -9.84
CA THR A 443 15.41 41.45 -9.87
C THR A 443 15.34 42.64 -10.83
N PRO A 444 16.23 43.64 -10.71
CA PRO A 444 16.29 44.74 -11.68
C PRO A 444 16.50 44.28 -13.13
N THR A 445 17.05 43.09 -13.33
CA THR A 445 17.22 42.48 -14.66
C THR A 445 15.95 41.81 -15.19
N SER A 446 15.12 41.23 -14.30
CA SER A 446 13.88 40.56 -14.69
C SER A 446 12.72 41.56 -14.83
N ASP A 447 12.72 42.63 -14.03
CA ASP A 447 11.76 43.74 -14.12
C ASP A 447 12.48 45.10 -14.26
N PRO A 448 13.03 45.42 -15.46
CA PRO A 448 13.82 46.64 -15.67
C PRO A 448 13.00 47.93 -15.61
N TYR A 449 11.67 47.82 -15.71
CA TYR A 449 10.74 48.93 -15.70
C TYR A 449 9.98 49.06 -14.37
N ASP A 450 10.27 48.19 -13.39
CA ASP A 450 9.68 48.23 -12.05
C ASP A 450 8.14 48.14 -12.09
N LEU A 451 7.62 47.35 -13.04
CA LEU A 451 6.20 47.14 -13.34
C LEU A 451 5.52 46.13 -12.41
N VAL A 452 6.30 45.33 -11.69
CA VAL A 452 5.85 44.35 -10.71
C VAL A 452 6.06 44.90 -9.31
N LYS A 453 4.99 44.92 -8.50
CA LYS A 453 5.02 45.43 -7.13
C LYS A 453 4.55 44.37 -6.17
N PHE A 454 5.29 44.16 -5.09
CA PHE A 454 4.96 43.20 -4.05
C PHE A 454 4.31 43.89 -2.85
N GLY A 455 3.32 43.22 -2.26
CA GLY A 455 2.69 43.64 -1.02
C GLY A 455 3.52 43.27 0.21
N ALA A 456 2.90 43.36 1.39
CA ALA A 456 3.54 43.02 2.66
C ALA A 456 4.10 41.59 2.62
N ASN A 457 5.35 41.42 3.06
CA ASN A 457 6.08 40.15 3.08
C ASN A 457 6.20 39.45 1.71
N ASN A 458 5.93 40.15 0.61
CA ASN A 458 5.87 39.64 -0.75
C ASN A 458 4.93 38.45 -0.95
N THR A 459 3.79 38.43 -0.27
CA THR A 459 2.77 37.39 -0.43
C THR A 459 1.68 37.75 -1.43
N THR A 460 1.70 38.99 -1.95
CA THR A 460 0.86 39.46 -3.05
C THR A 460 1.70 40.19 -4.08
N ALA A 461 1.26 40.16 -5.34
CA ALA A 461 1.91 40.86 -6.44
C ALA A 461 0.89 41.64 -7.28
N THR A 462 1.34 42.77 -7.82
CA THR A 462 0.61 43.60 -8.78
C THR A 462 1.48 43.86 -9.98
N VAL A 463 1.02 43.50 -11.18
CA VAL A 463 1.68 43.77 -12.45
C VAL A 463 0.97 44.93 -13.15
N THR A 464 1.73 45.89 -13.69
CA THR A 464 1.20 47.11 -14.28
C THR A 464 1.48 47.18 -15.79
N ASN A 465 0.46 47.50 -16.59
CA ASN A 465 0.69 48.03 -17.94
C ASN A 465 0.50 49.54 -17.97
N VAL A 466 1.22 50.19 -18.87
CA VAL A 466 1.19 51.63 -19.10
C VAL A 466 0.69 51.93 -20.51
N LYS A 467 -0.07 53.02 -20.69
CA LYS A 467 -0.54 53.48 -22.02
C LYS A 467 0.52 54.34 -22.72
N SER A 468 1.41 54.98 -21.96
CA SER A 468 2.53 55.77 -22.47
C SER A 468 3.80 55.60 -21.63
N ILE A 469 4.97 55.84 -22.22
CA ILE A 469 6.27 55.79 -21.53
C ILE A 469 6.36 56.78 -20.35
N THR A 470 5.54 57.84 -20.34
CA THR A 470 5.50 58.82 -19.26
C THR A 470 4.81 58.30 -17.99
N GLN A 471 4.11 57.16 -18.09
CA GLN A 471 3.48 56.48 -16.95
C GLN A 471 4.37 55.39 -16.36
N LEU A 472 5.57 55.16 -16.91
CA LEU A 472 6.52 54.23 -16.33
C LEU A 472 6.88 54.66 -14.89
N PRO A 473 6.93 53.71 -13.94
CA PRO A 473 7.47 53.97 -12.62
C PRO A 473 8.85 54.64 -12.71
N LEU A 474 9.08 55.65 -11.88
CA LEU A 474 10.37 56.31 -11.80
C LEU A 474 11.37 55.36 -11.15
N THR A 475 12.15 54.64 -11.97
CA THR A 475 13.22 53.78 -11.47
C THR A 475 14.32 54.63 -10.83
N GLY A 476 14.96 54.12 -9.77
CA GLY A 476 15.91 54.88 -8.94
C GLY A 476 17.03 55.58 -9.73
N ALA A 477 17.51 55.00 -10.84
CA ALA A 477 18.52 55.63 -11.70
C ALA A 477 17.95 56.70 -12.64
N ALA A 478 16.75 56.49 -13.20
CA ALA A 478 16.09 57.46 -14.08
C ALA A 478 15.56 58.69 -13.32
N GLY A 479 15.09 58.48 -12.08
CA GLY A 479 14.74 59.57 -11.16
C GLY A 479 15.93 60.49 -10.88
N ILE A 480 17.11 59.93 -10.60
CA ILE A 480 18.34 60.71 -10.37
C ILE A 480 18.72 61.52 -11.62
N ALA A 481 18.66 60.94 -12.82
CA ALA A 481 18.98 61.65 -14.06
C ALA A 481 18.02 62.82 -14.34
N MET A 482 16.71 62.64 -14.11
CA MET A 482 15.73 63.70 -14.26
C MET A 482 15.94 64.82 -13.22
N PHE A 483 16.28 64.48 -11.98
CA PHE A 483 16.67 65.47 -10.96
C PHE A 483 17.95 66.23 -11.32
N LEU A 484 18.94 65.58 -11.93
CA LEU A 484 20.17 66.25 -12.39
C LEU A 484 19.88 67.24 -13.53
N VAL A 485 19.00 66.89 -14.47
CA VAL A 485 18.57 67.81 -15.54
C VAL A 485 17.78 69.00 -14.97
N LEU A 486 16.85 68.76 -14.03
CA LEU A 486 16.13 69.82 -13.32
C LEU A 486 17.07 70.72 -12.51
N ALA A 487 18.05 70.16 -11.82
CA ALA A 487 19.06 70.91 -11.08
C ALA A 487 19.93 71.76 -12.00
N ALA A 488 20.29 71.27 -13.18
CA ALA A 488 21.02 72.04 -14.19
C ALA A 488 20.19 73.21 -14.74
N VAL A 489 18.89 72.99 -15.01
CA VAL A 489 17.97 74.04 -15.46
C VAL A 489 17.75 75.10 -14.37
N LEU A 490 17.50 74.68 -13.13
CA LEU A 490 17.32 75.59 -11.99
C LEU A 490 18.62 76.34 -11.65
N GLY A 491 19.76 75.66 -11.71
CA GLY A 491 21.08 76.28 -11.55
C GLY A 491 21.36 77.31 -12.62
N GLY A 492 21.04 77.00 -13.89
CA GLY A 492 21.14 77.94 -15.00
C GLY A 492 20.23 79.17 -14.85
N ALA A 493 18.98 78.98 -14.43
CA ALA A 493 18.05 80.06 -14.14
C ALA A 493 18.53 80.93 -12.97
N GLY A 494 19.03 80.32 -11.90
CA GLY A 494 19.60 81.03 -10.75
C GLY A 494 20.82 81.86 -11.12
N ALA A 495 21.73 81.32 -11.94
CA ALA A 495 22.89 82.04 -12.45
C ALA A 495 22.48 83.24 -13.33
N ALA A 496 21.46 83.08 -14.18
CA ALA A 496 20.94 84.16 -15.01
C ALA A 496 20.30 85.29 -14.18
N VAL A 497 19.52 84.95 -13.15
CA VAL A 497 18.94 85.92 -12.21
C VAL A 497 20.02 86.63 -11.40
N TYR A 498 21.04 85.91 -10.93
CA TYR A 498 22.18 86.49 -10.21
C TYR A 498 23.00 87.45 -11.08
N ALA A 499 23.28 87.07 -12.32
CA ALA A 499 23.97 87.92 -13.29
C ALA A 499 23.15 89.18 -13.61
N LYS A 500 21.82 89.05 -13.73
CA LYS A 500 20.92 90.18 -13.93
C LYS A 500 20.87 91.08 -12.70
N SER A 501 20.77 90.54 -11.48
CA SER A 501 20.71 91.35 -10.26
C SER A 501 21.97 92.17 -10.04
N ARG A 502 23.17 91.60 -10.31
CA ARG A 502 24.44 92.34 -10.27
C ARG A 502 24.51 93.48 -11.30
N ARG A 503 23.98 93.28 -12.50
CA ARG A 503 23.89 94.35 -13.52
C ARG A 503 22.93 95.47 -13.09
N THR A 504 21.80 95.13 -12.49
CA THR A 504 20.85 96.12 -11.96
C THR A 504 21.43 96.88 -10.77
N SER A 505 22.18 96.23 -9.86
CA SER A 505 22.88 96.89 -8.76
C SER A 505 24.03 97.80 -9.22
N ALA A 506 24.72 97.45 -10.32
CA ALA A 506 25.72 98.32 -10.94
C ALA A 506 25.07 99.54 -11.61
N ALA A 507 23.91 99.37 -12.25
CA ALA A 507 23.15 100.45 -12.86
C ALA A 507 22.47 101.39 -11.85
N LEU A 508 22.27 100.96 -10.59
CA LEU A 508 21.76 101.78 -9.48
C LEU A 508 22.87 102.52 -8.71
N ARG A 509 24.15 102.27 -9.03
CA ARG A 509 25.33 102.92 -8.42
C ARG A 509 26.10 103.82 -9.40
N ALA A 510 25.63 103.95 -10.63
CA ALA A 510 26.02 104.97 -11.60
C ALA A 510 24.92 106.03 -11.62
#